data_AF-A0A1F8PJE1-F1
#
_entry.id   AF-A0A1F8PJE1-F1
#
_cell.length_a   1.000
_cell.length_b   1.000
_cell.length_c   1.000
_cell.angle_alpha   90.00
_cell.angle_beta   90.00
_cell.angle_gamma   90.00
#
_symmetry.space_group_name_H-M   'P 1'
#
loop_
_entity.id
_entity.type
_entity.pdbx_description
1 polymer ?
#
loop_
_entity_poly.entity_id
_entity_poly.type
_entity_poly.pdbx_seq_one_letter_code
_entity_poly.pdbx_strand_id
1 'polypeptide(L)'
;MNPTNLRNFIASRTGKQLAWILIISSGLLIAFAPLPDFSRSAPQTHFIRIEANKFAYQPAQLHVNPGDIVTIELASTDVVHGLYLDSYDLAVQSDPGQTATLTFIADKTGSFRFRCNITCGALHPFMIGKFTVGVNQWLYRGWSLAILIVFGILASTHGWRRNNTFNIISIVQK
;
A
#
# COMPACT_ATOMS: atom_id res chain seq x y z
N MET A 1 4.62 54.76 -7.95
CA MET A 1 4.59 53.52 -7.14
C MET A 1 5.82 53.49 -6.25
N ASN A 2 5.68 53.24 -4.95
CA ASN A 2 6.79 53.31 -3.97
C ASN A 2 7.73 52.08 -4.12
N PRO A 3 9.06 52.25 -4.29
CA PRO A 3 10.01 51.14 -4.48
C PRO A 3 10.02 50.12 -3.34
N THR A 4 9.63 50.51 -2.13
CA THR A 4 9.51 49.59 -0.98
C THR A 4 8.39 48.56 -1.15
N ASN A 5 7.26 48.96 -1.74
CA ASN A 5 6.12 48.06 -1.99
C ASN A 5 6.42 47.01 -3.07
N LEU A 6 7.22 47.36 -4.08
CA LEU A 6 7.64 46.43 -5.12
C LEU A 6 8.60 45.36 -4.58
N ARG A 7 9.56 45.76 -3.73
CA ARG A 7 10.47 44.82 -3.06
C ARG A 7 9.74 43.82 -2.15
N ASN A 8 8.78 44.30 -1.35
CA ASN A 8 8.01 43.45 -0.45
C ASN A 8 7.08 42.49 -1.22
N PHE A 9 6.50 42.94 -2.34
CA PHE A 9 5.68 42.11 -3.20
C PHE A 9 6.50 40.99 -3.86
N ILE A 10 7.67 41.31 -4.42
CA ILE A 10 8.57 40.32 -5.05
C ILE A 10 9.12 39.33 -4.01
N ALA A 11 9.50 39.79 -2.81
CA ALA A 11 9.98 38.94 -1.72
C ALA A 11 8.91 37.95 -1.21
N SER A 12 7.66 38.37 -1.10
CA SER A 12 6.56 37.48 -0.68
C SER A 12 6.17 36.45 -1.74
N ARG A 13 6.30 36.79 -3.03
CA ARG A 13 6.00 35.91 -4.17
C ARG A 13 7.08 34.83 -4.36
N THR A 14 8.34 35.21 -4.22
CA THR A 14 9.49 34.30 -4.31
C THR A 14 9.53 33.30 -3.15
N GLY A 15 9.26 33.73 -1.91
CA GLY A 15 9.21 32.82 -0.76
C GLY A 15 8.10 31.75 -0.85
N LYS A 16 6.91 32.12 -1.35
CA LYS A 16 5.82 31.16 -1.57
C LYS A 16 6.11 30.19 -2.72
N GLN A 17 6.74 30.66 -3.80
CA GLN A 17 7.14 29.80 -4.91
C GLN A 17 8.21 28.80 -4.50
N LEU A 18 9.22 29.22 -3.73
CA LEU A 18 10.24 28.32 -3.18
C LEU A 18 9.64 27.26 -2.26
N ALA A 19 8.67 27.61 -1.41
CA ALA A 19 7.98 26.65 -0.55
C ALA A 19 7.21 25.58 -1.36
N TRP A 20 6.49 25.97 -2.41
CA TRP A 20 5.81 25.02 -3.28
C TRP A 20 6.77 24.15 -4.09
N ILE A 21 7.88 24.70 -4.58
CA ILE A 21 8.92 23.93 -5.27
C ILE A 21 9.51 22.86 -4.34
N LEU A 22 9.78 23.19 -3.07
CA LEU A 22 10.27 22.24 -2.08
C LEU A 22 9.23 21.15 -1.77
N ILE A 23 7.95 21.50 -1.62
CA ILE A 23 6.87 20.52 -1.40
C ILE A 23 6.72 19.58 -2.61
N ILE A 24 6.74 20.12 -3.82
CA ILE A 24 6.64 19.32 -5.04
C ILE A 24 7.85 18.41 -5.20
N SER A 25 9.07 18.92 -4.96
CA SER A 25 10.29 18.10 -5.02
C SER A 25 10.31 17.00 -3.95
N SER A 26 9.85 17.30 -2.73
CA SER A 26 9.70 16.33 -1.65
C SER A 26 8.62 15.29 -1.96
N GLY A 27 7.49 15.70 -2.53
CA GLY A 27 6.45 14.80 -3.01
C GLY A 27 6.96 13.87 -4.12
N LEU A 28 7.72 14.39 -5.08
CA LEU A 28 8.35 13.59 -6.13
C LEU A 28 9.33 12.57 -5.53
N LEU A 29 10.13 12.97 -4.55
CA LEU A 29 11.02 12.07 -3.82
C LEU A 29 10.24 10.99 -3.08
N ILE A 30 9.17 11.30 -2.35
CA ILE A 30 8.35 10.28 -1.66
C ILE A 30 7.69 9.31 -2.64
N ALA A 31 7.24 9.81 -3.80
CA ALA A 31 6.58 8.99 -4.82
C ALA A 31 7.53 8.00 -5.50
N PHE A 32 8.77 8.43 -5.78
CA PHE A 32 9.69 7.68 -6.64
C PHE A 32 10.97 7.18 -5.96
N ALA A 33 11.28 7.63 -4.73
CA ALA A 33 12.46 7.14 -4.04
C ALA A 33 12.34 5.62 -3.78
N PRO A 34 13.40 4.85 -4.05
CA PRO A 34 13.48 3.48 -3.57
C PRO A 34 13.52 3.55 -2.05
N LEU A 35 12.39 3.22 -1.41
CA LEU A 35 12.34 3.10 0.04
C LEU A 35 13.16 1.88 0.44
N PRO A 36 13.86 1.90 1.59
CA PRO A 36 14.44 0.70 2.14
C PRO A 36 13.35 -0.37 2.30
N ASP A 37 13.62 -1.58 1.86
CA ASP A 37 12.73 -2.72 2.11
C ASP A 37 12.77 -3.08 3.60
N PHE A 38 12.00 -2.34 4.42
CA PHE A 38 11.88 -2.62 5.85
C PHE A 38 11.23 -3.99 6.14
N SER A 39 10.71 -4.67 5.11
CA SER A 39 10.18 -6.04 5.18
C SER A 39 11.23 -7.13 5.02
N ARG A 40 12.52 -6.80 4.88
CA ARG A 40 13.59 -7.79 4.71
C ARG A 40 13.94 -8.46 6.05
N SER A 41 13.00 -9.24 6.58
CA SER A 41 13.32 -10.26 7.58
C SER A 41 14.15 -11.36 6.92
N ALA A 42 14.96 -12.08 7.69
CA ALA A 42 15.59 -13.29 7.18
C ALA A 42 14.49 -14.23 6.65
N PRO A 43 14.68 -14.88 5.47
CA PRO A 43 13.68 -15.77 4.89
C PRO A 43 13.17 -16.78 5.92
N GLN A 44 11.86 -16.78 6.17
CA GLN A 44 11.22 -17.73 7.08
C GLN A 44 10.53 -18.83 6.29
N THR A 45 10.43 -20.00 6.90
CA THR A 45 9.63 -21.11 6.34
C THR A 45 8.28 -21.13 7.03
N HIS A 46 7.21 -21.00 6.26
CA HIS A 46 5.83 -21.07 6.75
C HIS A 46 5.20 -22.38 6.30
N PHE A 47 4.57 -23.08 7.25
CA PHE A 47 3.68 -24.19 6.96
C PHE A 47 2.24 -23.74 7.25
N ILE A 48 1.43 -23.64 6.21
CA ILE A 48 0.09 -23.07 6.26
C ILE A 48 -0.91 -24.12 5.82
N ARG A 49 -1.71 -24.60 6.76
CA ARG A 49 -2.86 -25.46 6.47
C ARG A 49 -4.05 -24.61 6.06
N ILE A 50 -4.66 -24.96 4.93
CA ILE A 50 -5.85 -24.32 4.37
C ILE A 50 -6.94 -25.38 4.25
N GLU A 51 -8.02 -25.20 4.99
CA GLU A 51 -9.21 -26.03 4.88
C GLU A 51 -10.14 -25.45 3.81
N ALA A 52 -10.52 -26.30 2.85
CA ALA A 52 -11.48 -25.99 1.80
C ALA A 52 -12.79 -26.71 2.12
N ASN A 53 -13.85 -25.92 2.31
CA ASN A 53 -15.19 -26.45 2.56
C ASN A 53 -16.27 -25.42 2.22
N LYS A 54 -17.45 -25.88 1.81
CA LYS A 54 -18.64 -25.04 1.58
C LYS A 54 -18.33 -23.75 0.80
N PHE A 55 -17.53 -23.87 -0.26
CA PHE A 55 -17.15 -22.76 -1.16
C PHE A 55 -16.27 -21.67 -0.51
N ALA A 56 -15.60 -21.98 0.60
CA ALA A 56 -14.70 -21.07 1.31
C ALA A 56 -13.35 -21.73 1.62
N TYR A 57 -12.34 -20.88 1.82
CA TYR A 57 -11.03 -21.27 2.33
C TYR A 57 -10.87 -20.76 3.75
N GLN A 58 -10.26 -21.57 4.61
CA GLN A 58 -9.96 -21.22 5.99
C GLN A 58 -8.49 -21.56 6.28
N PRO A 59 -7.63 -20.54 6.48
CA PRO A 59 -7.90 -19.11 6.40
C PRO A 59 -8.11 -18.61 4.96
N ALA A 60 -9.00 -17.63 4.77
CA ALA A 60 -9.24 -16.99 3.47
C ALA A 60 -8.18 -15.94 3.10
N GLN A 61 -7.39 -15.49 4.08
CA GLN A 61 -6.37 -14.47 3.91
C GLN A 61 -5.05 -14.96 4.47
N LEU A 62 -4.00 -14.86 3.65
CA LEU A 62 -2.65 -15.26 3.97
C LEU A 62 -1.75 -14.04 3.82
N HIS A 63 -0.80 -13.88 4.75
CA HIS A 63 0.18 -12.82 4.73
C HIS A 63 1.56 -13.38 5.02
N VAL A 64 2.52 -13.12 4.13
CA VAL A 64 3.91 -13.57 4.24
C VAL A 64 4.86 -12.45 3.81
N ASN A 65 6.15 -12.57 4.14
CA ASN A 65 7.15 -11.61 3.68
C ASN A 65 7.75 -12.03 2.34
N PRO A 66 8.24 -11.06 1.54
CA PRO A 66 8.97 -11.36 0.32
C PRO A 66 10.20 -12.23 0.62
N GLY A 67 10.36 -13.31 -0.15
CA GLY A 67 11.47 -14.27 -0.01
C GLY A 67 11.20 -15.42 0.96
N ASP A 68 10.06 -15.44 1.66
CA ASP A 68 9.68 -16.56 2.52
C ASP A 68 9.42 -17.84 1.71
N ILE A 69 9.75 -18.99 2.30
CA ILE A 69 9.41 -20.32 1.75
C ILE A 69 8.05 -20.71 2.32
N VAL A 70 7.05 -20.85 1.47
CA VAL A 70 5.67 -21.14 1.87
C VAL A 70 5.31 -22.55 1.43
N THR A 71 4.93 -23.38 2.40
CA THR A 71 4.31 -24.68 2.17
C THR A 71 2.83 -24.58 2.51
N ILE A 72 1.98 -24.74 1.52
CA ILE A 72 0.53 -24.78 1.67
C ILE A 72 0.09 -26.24 1.73
N GLU A 73 -0.57 -26.64 2.81
CA GLU A 73 -1.31 -27.89 2.92
C GLU A 73 -2.80 -27.59 2.66
N LEU A 74 -3.31 -27.98 1.50
CA LEU A 74 -4.73 -27.93 1.21
C LEU A 74 -5.41 -29.19 1.76
N ALA A 75 -6.41 -29.01 2.61
CA ALA A 75 -7.24 -30.09 3.14
C ALA A 75 -8.69 -29.87 2.68
N SER A 76 -9.29 -30.87 2.04
CA SER A 76 -10.70 -30.82 1.67
C SER A 76 -11.57 -31.67 2.59
N THR A 77 -12.72 -31.15 3.02
CA THR A 77 -13.61 -31.85 3.98
C THR A 77 -14.94 -32.33 3.40
N ASP A 78 -15.33 -31.87 2.22
CA ASP A 78 -16.64 -32.14 1.62
C ASP A 78 -16.56 -32.67 0.17
N VAL A 79 -15.98 -31.92 -0.77
CA VAL A 79 -15.87 -32.28 -2.19
C VAL A 79 -14.44 -32.14 -2.69
N VAL A 80 -14.15 -32.48 -3.94
CA VAL A 80 -12.84 -32.19 -4.51
C VAL A 80 -12.67 -30.67 -4.61
N HIS A 81 -11.63 -30.16 -3.96
CA HIS A 81 -11.28 -28.75 -4.01
C HIS A 81 -9.90 -28.56 -4.63
N GLY A 82 -9.79 -27.54 -5.47
CA GLY A 82 -8.52 -27.05 -5.98
C GLY A 82 -8.12 -25.75 -5.30
N LEU A 83 -6.85 -25.41 -5.38
CA LEU A 83 -6.30 -24.10 -5.04
C LEU A 83 -5.32 -23.73 -6.15
N TYR A 84 -5.67 -22.70 -6.91
CA TYR A 84 -4.84 -22.11 -7.94
C TYR A 84 -4.43 -20.70 -7.53
N LEU A 85 -3.13 -20.40 -7.58
CA LEU A 85 -2.54 -19.13 -7.18
C LEU A 85 -2.13 -18.31 -8.42
N ASP A 86 -2.91 -17.27 -8.75
CA ASP A 86 -2.90 -16.64 -10.07
C ASP A 86 -1.53 -16.10 -10.54
N SER A 87 -0.73 -15.49 -9.65
CA SER A 87 0.55 -14.87 -10.06
C SER A 87 1.77 -15.79 -9.98
N TYR A 88 1.58 -16.98 -9.40
CA TYR A 88 2.62 -18.00 -9.31
C TYR A 88 2.39 -19.15 -10.29
N ASP A 89 1.20 -19.21 -10.90
CA ASP A 89 0.77 -20.30 -11.79
C ASP A 89 0.91 -21.69 -11.13
N LEU A 90 0.63 -21.74 -9.82
CA LEU A 90 0.70 -22.96 -9.04
C LEU A 90 -0.70 -23.46 -8.73
N ALA A 91 -0.89 -24.76 -8.87
CA ALA A 91 -2.14 -25.44 -8.60
C ALA A 91 -1.90 -26.63 -7.65
N VAL A 92 -2.82 -26.84 -6.73
CA VAL A 92 -2.90 -28.06 -5.91
C VAL A 92 -4.35 -28.48 -5.79
N GLN A 93 -4.62 -29.79 -5.75
CA GLN A 93 -5.95 -30.36 -5.60
C GLN A 93 -5.94 -31.30 -4.39
N SER A 94 -7.02 -31.26 -3.61
CA SER A 94 -7.26 -32.19 -2.52
C SER A 94 -8.61 -32.88 -2.70
N ASP A 95 -8.59 -34.20 -2.60
CA ASP A 95 -9.80 -35.02 -2.52
C ASP A 95 -10.42 -34.94 -1.12
N PRO A 96 -11.72 -35.27 -0.95
CA PRO A 96 -12.38 -35.25 0.34
C PRO A 96 -11.69 -36.16 1.37
N GLY A 97 -11.38 -35.61 2.53
CA GLY A 97 -10.70 -36.33 3.62
C GLY A 97 -9.21 -36.58 3.38
N GLN A 98 -8.65 -36.09 2.28
CA GLN A 98 -7.21 -36.13 1.99
C GLN A 98 -6.58 -34.74 2.20
N THR A 99 -5.25 -34.70 2.18
CA THR A 99 -4.49 -33.45 2.10
C THR A 99 -3.50 -33.49 0.94
N ALA A 100 -3.21 -32.32 0.39
CA ALA A 100 -2.22 -32.15 -0.65
C ALA A 100 -1.36 -30.92 -0.37
N THR A 101 -0.06 -31.02 -0.64
CA THR A 101 0.92 -29.98 -0.28
C THR A 101 1.59 -29.38 -1.50
N LEU A 102 1.86 -28.07 -1.43
CA LEU A 102 2.62 -27.32 -2.42
C LEU A 102 3.61 -26.40 -1.72
N THR A 103 4.88 -26.43 -2.12
CA THR A 103 5.93 -25.55 -1.58
C THR A 103 6.46 -24.62 -2.66
N PHE A 104 6.59 -23.34 -2.35
CA PHE A 104 7.13 -22.33 -3.25
C PHE A 104 7.78 -21.17 -2.48
N ILE A 105 8.51 -20.32 -3.20
CA ILE A 105 9.14 -19.11 -2.64
C ILE A 105 8.26 -17.91 -2.97
N ALA A 106 7.92 -17.10 -1.97
CA ALA A 106 7.13 -15.89 -2.14
C ALA A 106 7.98 -14.72 -2.67
N ASP A 107 8.44 -14.81 -3.92
CA ASP A 107 9.37 -13.85 -4.54
C ASP A 107 8.68 -12.60 -5.15
N LYS A 108 7.36 -12.65 -5.35
CA LYS A 108 6.58 -11.54 -5.93
C LYS A 108 5.88 -10.77 -4.82
N THR A 109 6.26 -9.52 -4.59
CA THR A 109 5.57 -8.59 -3.66
C THR A 109 4.23 -8.14 -4.25
N GLY A 110 3.17 -8.16 -3.45
CA GLY A 110 1.85 -7.72 -3.89
C GLY A 110 0.68 -8.42 -3.19
N SER A 111 -0.52 -8.19 -3.70
CA SER A 111 -1.74 -8.91 -3.29
C SER A 111 -2.24 -9.75 -4.44
N PHE A 112 -2.29 -11.05 -4.23
CA PHE A 112 -2.70 -12.06 -5.19
C PHE A 112 -3.97 -12.75 -4.72
N ARG A 113 -4.70 -13.34 -5.66
CA ARG A 113 -5.86 -14.16 -5.36
C ARG A 113 -5.49 -15.62 -5.55
N PHE A 114 -6.06 -16.46 -4.69
CA PHE A 114 -6.12 -17.89 -4.95
C PHE A 114 -7.58 -18.31 -5.02
N ARG A 115 -7.88 -19.27 -5.89
CA ARG A 115 -9.26 -19.66 -6.23
C ARG A 115 -9.35 -21.14 -6.48
N CYS A 116 -10.56 -21.67 -6.42
CA CYS A 116 -10.79 -23.05 -6.80
C CYS A 116 -10.71 -23.16 -8.33
N ASN A 117 -9.86 -24.03 -8.86
CA ASN A 117 -9.77 -24.29 -10.30
C ASN A 117 -10.57 -25.53 -10.75
N ILE A 118 -11.28 -26.17 -9.81
CA ILE A 118 -12.12 -27.34 -10.05
C ILE A 118 -13.55 -27.03 -9.67
N THR A 119 -14.50 -27.39 -10.51
CA THR A 119 -15.94 -27.20 -10.25
C THR A 119 -16.36 -27.91 -8.97
N CYS A 120 -16.48 -27.16 -7.87
CA CYS A 120 -16.79 -27.67 -6.53
C CYS A 120 -18.25 -27.41 -6.09
N GLY A 121 -19.09 -26.84 -6.97
CA GLY A 121 -20.53 -26.67 -6.77
C GLY A 121 -21.04 -25.27 -7.13
N ALA A 122 -22.24 -24.91 -6.67
CA ALA A 122 -22.99 -23.75 -7.15
C ALA A 122 -22.28 -22.39 -6.92
N LEU A 123 -21.56 -22.24 -5.81
CA LEU A 123 -20.84 -21.01 -5.47
C LEU A 123 -19.33 -21.08 -5.82
N HIS A 124 -18.93 -22.03 -6.67
CA HIS A 124 -17.55 -22.19 -7.15
C HIS A 124 -16.89 -20.87 -7.62
N PRO A 125 -17.54 -20.01 -8.42
CA PRO A 125 -16.92 -18.77 -8.89
C PRO A 125 -16.57 -17.76 -7.78
N PHE A 126 -17.19 -17.89 -6.61
CA PHE A 126 -17.01 -16.98 -5.47
C PHE A 126 -16.02 -17.52 -4.43
N MET A 127 -15.53 -18.75 -4.62
CA MET A 127 -14.54 -19.38 -3.75
C MET A 127 -13.15 -18.79 -4.00
N ILE A 128 -12.88 -17.64 -3.37
CA ILE A 128 -11.68 -16.84 -3.56
C ILE A 128 -11.04 -16.51 -2.20
N GLY A 129 -9.74 -16.73 -2.09
CA GLY A 129 -8.91 -16.23 -1.01
C GLY A 129 -7.87 -15.22 -1.48
N LYS A 130 -7.19 -14.58 -0.53
CA LYS A 130 -6.18 -13.54 -0.77
C LYS A 130 -4.84 -13.96 -0.20
N PHE A 131 -3.80 -13.91 -1.02
CA PHE A 131 -2.41 -14.13 -0.63
C PHE A 131 -1.64 -12.81 -0.76
N THR A 132 -1.14 -12.27 0.34
CA THR A 132 -0.44 -10.98 0.37
C THR A 132 1.02 -11.20 0.72
N VAL A 133 1.91 -10.69 -0.12
CA VAL A 133 3.36 -10.76 0.07
C VAL A 133 3.88 -9.34 0.33
N GLY A 134 4.38 -9.12 1.54
CA GLY A 134 4.92 -7.84 2.00
C GLY A 134 3.87 -6.75 2.23
N VAL A 135 4.35 -5.53 2.47
CA VAL A 135 3.51 -4.37 2.81
C VAL A 135 2.98 -3.65 1.56
N ASN A 136 1.84 -2.97 1.69
CA ASN A 136 1.25 -2.16 0.63
C ASN A 136 1.95 -0.79 0.49
N GLN A 137 3.15 -0.80 -0.10
CA GLN A 137 3.99 0.40 -0.32
C GLN A 137 3.21 1.60 -0.90
N TRP A 138 2.31 1.35 -1.85
CA TRP A 138 1.47 2.39 -2.46
C TRP A 138 0.54 3.10 -1.46
N LEU A 139 -0.01 2.37 -0.49
CA LEU A 139 -0.86 2.96 0.54
C LEU A 139 -0.05 3.92 1.41
N TYR A 140 1.11 3.49 1.89
CA TYR A 140 1.99 4.32 2.71
C TYR A 140 2.49 5.55 1.96
N ARG A 141 2.90 5.39 0.69
CA ARG A 141 3.24 6.52 -0.18
C ARG A 141 2.09 7.50 -0.33
N GLY A 142 0.86 7.00 -0.55
CA GLY A 142 -0.34 7.84 -0.65
C GLY A 142 -0.59 8.66 0.62
N TRP A 143 -0.47 8.04 1.79
CA TRP A 143 -0.58 8.72 3.08
C TRP A 143 0.51 9.78 3.28
N SER A 144 1.77 9.45 2.99
CA SER A 144 2.88 10.40 3.10
C SER A 144 2.70 11.61 2.18
N LEU A 145 2.25 11.39 0.94
CA LEU A 145 1.94 12.47 0.00
C LEU A 145 0.76 13.32 0.48
N ALA A 146 -0.30 12.70 0.99
CA ALA A 146 -1.45 13.41 1.54
C ALA A 146 -1.05 14.30 2.74
N ILE A 147 -0.23 13.77 3.65
CA ILE A 147 0.29 14.52 4.80
C ILE A 147 1.15 15.71 4.34
N LEU A 148 2.04 15.52 3.36
CA LEU A 148 2.84 16.61 2.79
C LEU A 148 1.96 17.72 2.21
N ILE A 149 0.92 17.37 1.46
CA ILE A 149 -0.01 18.33 0.84
C ILE A 149 -0.76 19.11 1.93
N VAL A 150 -1.30 18.42 2.93
CA VAL A 150 -2.02 19.04 4.05
C VAL A 150 -1.12 20.02 4.81
N PHE A 151 0.13 19.64 5.09
CA PHE A 151 1.09 20.51 5.76
C PHE A 151 1.44 21.75 4.92
N GLY A 152 1.59 21.57 3.60
CA GLY A 152 1.81 22.67 2.66
C GLY A 152 0.67 23.69 2.64
N ILE A 153 -0.59 23.21 2.62
CA ILE A 153 -1.78 24.07 2.66
C ILE A 153 -1.82 24.86 3.98
N LEU A 154 -1.62 24.19 5.12
CA LEU A 154 -1.62 24.84 6.45
C LEU A 154 -0.53 25.90 6.59
N ALA A 155 0.69 25.64 6.09
CA ALA A 155 1.77 26.62 6.12
C ALA A 155 1.43 27.87 5.27
N SER A 156 0.74 27.67 4.14
CA SER A 156 0.37 28.76 3.23
C SER A 156 -0.71 29.68 3.81
N THR A 157 -1.68 29.13 4.54
CA THR A 157 -2.76 29.90 5.19
C THR A 157 -2.25 30.63 6.43
N HIS A 158 -1.35 30.02 7.20
CA HIS A 158 -0.75 30.64 8.38
C HIS A 158 0.24 31.76 8.03
N GLY A 159 0.98 31.62 6.91
CA GLY A 159 1.85 32.68 6.37
C GLY A 159 1.08 33.89 5.82
N TRP A 160 -0.14 33.71 5.31
CA TRP A 160 -1.00 34.81 4.88
C TRP A 160 -1.47 35.69 6.04
N ARG A 161 -1.86 35.07 7.17
CA ARG A 161 -2.33 35.79 8.37
C ARG A 161 -1.25 36.68 8.98
N ARG A 162 0.01 36.23 8.97
CA ARG A 162 1.14 36.96 9.56
C ARG A 162 1.57 38.18 8.72
N ASN A 163 1.43 38.13 7.41
CA ASN A 163 1.79 39.26 6.54
C ASN A 163 0.72 40.37 6.51
N ASN A 164 -0.56 40.02 6.74
CA ASN A 164 -1.63 41.02 6.79
C ASN A 164 -1.63 41.82 8.10
N THR A 165 -1.23 41.24 9.23
CA THR A 165 -1.16 41.97 10.51
C THR A 165 -0.07 43.04 10.52
N PHE A 166 1.08 42.81 9.88
CA PHE A 166 2.14 43.83 9.74
C PHE A 166 1.70 45.04 8.92
N ASN A 167 0.90 44.85 7.87
CA ASN A 167 0.38 45.95 7.05
C ASN A 167 -0.61 46.83 7.82
N ILE A 168 -1.51 46.22 8.62
CA ILE A 168 -2.51 46.97 9.40
C ILE A 168 -1.85 47.83 10.49
N ILE A 169 -0.86 47.30 11.21
CA ILE A 169 -0.17 48.06 12.28
C ILE A 169 0.60 49.26 11.68
N SER A 170 1.20 49.11 10.48
CA SER A 170 1.90 50.21 9.82
C SER A 170 0.99 51.31 9.24
N ILE A 171 -0.30 51.01 8.99
CA ILE A 171 -1.29 51.98 8.48
C ILE A 171 -1.92 52.79 9.63
N VAL A 172 -2.03 52.21 10.83
CA VAL A 172 -2.59 52.90 12.02
C VAL A 172 -1.57 53.84 12.68
N GLN A 173 -0.28 53.71 12.37
CA GLN A 173 0.81 54.50 12.95
C GLN A 173 1.29 55.65 12.05
N LYS A 174 0.53 56.02 11.01
CA LYS A 174 0.82 57.16 10.12
C LYS A 174 -0.42 58.03 9.98
#